data_AF-A0A6G7X2T6-F1
#
_entry.id   AF-A0A6G7X2T6-F1
#
_cell.length_a   1.000
_cell.length_b   1.000
_cell.length_c   1.000
_cell.angle_alpha   90.00
_cell.angle_beta   90.00
_cell.angle_gamma   90.00
#
_symmetry.space_group_name_H-M   'P 1'
#
loop_
_entity.id
_entity.type
_entity.pdbx_description
1 polymer ?
#
loop_
_entity_poly.entity_id
_entity_poly.type
_entity_poly.pdbx_seq_one_letter_code
_entity_poly.pdbx_strand_id
1 'polypeptide(L)'
;MNYNLEIQKILLDTENVKDADDRIMLLKQAIHIADANNDMDWGFDLRMELIRNEQFTAHSRESFPAFAWILNAYDSDPEMYSEEEILNEYKWMAAVSYNNLNISKPQIEAILEDFRKRSIDCGMSSREYYNIMSNWSLFLGSKEDARKYLDLRDKESEDSMTSLSNDLITSIYVEMFEGDFDKAIAHIQEFTAQRSVHKMNPIPVYSGLIYYFGGKMNDPRAAHYFAEADKEFSELANYPFQLYEVTLMMYYMSKFEKEKAWTYFDKYVNWELGAEDAIRFDFAASTLALFKGGGTRIIDNISSNHPYYREDNTYSLDDLYDHYYKIALYFAQQFDERNGNTHFSEQLDEVLQQIQ
;
A
#
# COMPACT_ATOMS: atom_id res chain seq x y z
N MET A 1 5.38 5.27 -40.48
CA MET A 1 6.56 5.18 -39.60
C MET A 1 6.46 3.82 -38.92
N ASN A 2 7.57 3.12 -38.66
CA ASN A 2 7.49 1.75 -38.11
C ASN A 2 7.06 1.87 -36.64
N TYR A 3 5.86 1.38 -36.31
CA TYR A 3 5.29 1.53 -34.97
C TYR A 3 6.17 0.90 -33.88
N ASN A 4 6.96 -0.14 -34.21
CA ASN A 4 7.96 -0.72 -33.31
C ASN A 4 9.04 0.31 -32.91
N LEU A 5 9.50 1.13 -33.86
CA LEU A 5 10.48 2.19 -33.57
C LEU A 5 9.85 3.32 -32.73
N GLU A 6 8.55 3.56 -32.89
CA GLU A 6 7.82 4.54 -32.07
C GLU A 6 7.71 4.06 -30.62
N ILE A 7 7.31 2.81 -30.40
CA ILE A 7 7.27 2.19 -29.07
C ILE A 7 8.66 2.19 -28.42
N GLN A 8 9.69 1.73 -29.15
CA GLN A 8 11.06 1.72 -28.63
C GLN A 8 11.57 3.11 -28.27
N LYS A 9 11.20 4.15 -29.02
CA LYS A 9 11.56 5.53 -28.67
C LYS A 9 10.91 5.97 -27.37
N ILE A 10 9.63 5.63 -27.16
CA ILE A 10 8.92 5.92 -25.91
C ILE A 10 9.59 5.20 -24.73
N LEU A 11 9.97 3.93 -24.91
CA LEU A 11 10.68 3.16 -23.87
C LEU A 11 12.07 3.75 -23.54
N LEU A 12 12.78 4.30 -24.51
CA LEU A 12 14.01 5.04 -24.21
C LEU A 12 13.72 6.33 -23.42
N ASP A 13 12.57 6.97 -23.66
CA ASP A 13 12.17 8.15 -22.90
C ASP A 13 11.79 7.78 -21.46
N THR A 14 11.20 6.60 -21.18
CA THR A 14 10.88 6.15 -19.81
C THR A 14 12.14 5.99 -18.94
N GLU A 15 13.26 5.55 -19.52
CA GLU A 15 14.56 5.43 -18.82
C GLU A 15 15.07 6.79 -18.29
N ASN A 16 14.69 7.90 -18.94
CA ASN A 16 15.13 9.24 -18.59
C ASN A 16 14.20 9.96 -17.59
N VAL A 17 13.01 9.40 -17.36
CA VAL A 17 12.03 9.91 -16.40
C VAL A 17 12.29 9.27 -15.03
N LYS A 18 12.27 10.08 -13.97
CA LYS A 18 12.42 9.58 -12.59
C LYS A 18 11.09 9.33 -11.89
N ASP A 19 10.07 10.11 -12.24
CA ASP A 19 8.75 10.03 -11.64
C ASP A 19 7.96 8.84 -12.22
N ALA A 20 7.28 8.10 -11.35
CA ALA A 20 6.58 6.89 -11.74
C ALA A 20 5.30 7.20 -12.55
N ASP A 21 4.59 8.27 -12.23
CA ASP A 21 3.37 8.67 -12.96
C ASP A 21 3.70 9.14 -14.38
N ASP A 22 4.78 9.90 -14.54
CA ASP A 22 5.27 10.31 -15.86
C ASP A 22 5.68 9.09 -16.72
N ARG A 23 6.29 8.06 -16.12
CA ARG A 23 6.59 6.80 -16.81
C ARG A 23 5.33 6.05 -17.22
N ILE A 24 4.34 5.95 -16.33
CA ILE A 24 3.05 5.32 -16.62
C ILE A 24 2.35 6.03 -17.78
N MET A 25 2.40 7.37 -17.82
CA MET A 25 1.82 8.14 -18.92
C MET A 25 2.48 7.80 -20.27
N LEU A 26 3.80 7.65 -20.31
CA LEU A 26 4.53 7.21 -21.51
C LEU A 26 4.16 5.76 -21.89
N LEU A 27 4.13 4.84 -20.93
CA LEU A 27 3.74 3.45 -21.17
C LEU A 27 2.32 3.34 -21.74
N LYS A 28 1.37 4.15 -21.26
CA LYS A 28 0.02 4.23 -21.82
C LYS A 28 0.01 4.69 -23.28
N GLN A 29 0.91 5.59 -23.68
CA GLN A 29 1.05 5.98 -25.09
C GLN A 29 1.59 4.82 -25.94
N ALA A 30 2.60 4.10 -25.44
CA ALA A 30 3.14 2.92 -26.11
C ALA A 30 2.08 1.81 -26.24
N ILE A 31 1.31 1.55 -25.19
CA ILE A 31 0.19 0.59 -25.19
C ILE A 31 -0.85 0.98 -26.25
N HIS A 32 -1.20 2.27 -26.34
CA HIS A 32 -2.14 2.72 -27.36
C HIS A 32 -1.64 2.45 -28.79
N ILE A 33 -0.33 2.60 -29.04
CA ILE A 33 0.27 2.27 -30.35
C ILE A 33 0.22 0.76 -30.60
N ALA A 34 0.56 -0.07 -29.60
CA ALA A 34 0.49 -1.53 -29.72
C ALA A 34 -0.95 -2.00 -30.04
N ASP A 35 -1.93 -1.52 -29.26
CA ASP A 35 -3.35 -1.85 -29.42
C ASP A 35 -3.86 -1.43 -30.82
N ALA A 36 -3.49 -0.24 -31.30
CA ALA A 36 -3.89 0.25 -32.62
C ALA A 36 -3.34 -0.59 -33.78
N ASN A 37 -2.27 -1.35 -33.56
CA ASN A 37 -1.66 -2.23 -34.54
C ASN A 37 -1.99 -3.72 -34.29
N ASN A 38 -2.79 -4.05 -33.26
CA ASN A 38 -3.07 -5.41 -32.81
C ASN A 38 -1.79 -6.21 -32.49
N ASP A 39 -0.78 -5.54 -31.95
CA ASP A 39 0.48 -6.17 -31.57
C ASP A 39 0.37 -6.72 -30.14
N MET A 40 0.09 -8.02 -30.03
CA MET A 40 -0.15 -8.70 -28.75
C MET A 40 1.10 -8.78 -27.89
N ASP A 41 2.29 -8.95 -28.50
CA ASP A 41 3.56 -9.05 -27.77
C ASP A 41 3.90 -7.73 -27.09
N TRP A 42 3.89 -6.64 -27.85
CA TRP A 42 4.03 -5.31 -27.24
C TRP A 42 2.91 -5.01 -26.26
N GLY A 43 1.68 -5.41 -26.58
CA GLY A 43 0.52 -5.22 -25.72
C GLY A 43 0.70 -5.88 -24.35
N PHE A 44 1.31 -7.07 -24.30
CA PHE A 44 1.59 -7.83 -23.10
C PHE A 44 2.77 -7.23 -22.31
N ASP A 45 3.92 -7.07 -22.96
CA ASP A 45 5.15 -6.60 -22.32
C ASP A 45 4.97 -5.20 -21.70
N LEU A 46 4.33 -4.28 -22.43
CA LEU A 46 4.11 -2.91 -21.95
C LEU A 46 3.14 -2.86 -20.77
N ARG A 47 2.14 -3.75 -20.72
CA ARG A 47 1.21 -3.84 -19.59
C ARG A 47 1.88 -4.43 -18.36
N MET A 48 2.74 -5.44 -18.53
CA MET A 48 3.59 -5.95 -17.46
C MET A 48 4.53 -4.87 -16.91
N GLU A 49 5.16 -4.09 -17.80
CA GLU A 49 6.01 -2.97 -17.40
C GLU A 49 5.23 -1.86 -16.68
N LEU A 50 4.01 -1.56 -17.13
CA LEU A 50 3.13 -0.59 -16.47
C LEU A 50 2.81 -1.01 -15.04
N ILE A 51 2.45 -2.27 -14.82
CA ILE A 51 2.17 -2.84 -13.49
C ILE A 51 3.40 -2.71 -12.58
N ARG A 52 4.58 -3.08 -13.10
CA ARG A 52 5.85 -2.98 -12.36
C ARG A 52 6.23 -1.55 -11.98
N ASN A 53 5.87 -0.56 -12.80
CA ASN A 53 6.11 0.85 -12.48
C ASN A 53 5.08 1.40 -11.48
N GLU A 54 3.83 0.95 -11.57
CA GLU A 54 2.76 1.42 -10.67
C GLU A 54 2.98 0.97 -9.21
N GLN A 55 3.73 -0.11 -8.98
CA GLN A 55 4.23 -0.50 -7.64
C GLN A 55 5.01 0.60 -6.90
N PHE A 56 5.55 1.60 -7.61
CA PHE A 56 6.27 2.72 -7.00
C PHE A 56 5.38 3.94 -6.72
N THR A 57 4.11 3.90 -7.10
CA THR A 57 3.13 4.95 -6.85
C THR A 57 2.34 4.68 -5.56
N ALA A 58 1.48 5.62 -5.15
CA ALA A 58 0.56 5.42 -4.03
C ALA A 58 -0.77 4.76 -4.45
N HIS A 59 -0.91 4.33 -5.72
CA HIS A 59 -2.16 3.86 -6.30
C HIS A 59 -1.99 2.66 -7.24
N SER A 60 -3.10 1.97 -7.51
CA SER A 60 -3.13 0.82 -8.42
C SER A 60 -4.28 0.98 -9.45
N ARG A 61 -4.31 2.10 -10.18
CA ARG A 61 -5.41 2.49 -11.07
C ARG A 61 -5.35 1.80 -12.42
N GLU A 62 -4.16 1.71 -12.99
CA GLU A 62 -3.95 1.20 -14.35
C GLU A 62 -3.66 -0.31 -14.32
N SER A 63 -3.18 -0.83 -13.20
CA SER A 63 -2.75 -2.21 -13.05
C SER A 63 -3.91 -3.20 -13.10
N PHE A 64 -5.07 -2.93 -12.48
CA PHE A 64 -6.22 -3.85 -12.57
C PHE A 64 -6.73 -4.05 -14.02
N PRO A 65 -7.01 -2.99 -14.81
CA PRO A 65 -7.43 -3.20 -16.19
C PRO A 65 -6.31 -3.79 -17.07
N ALA A 66 -5.04 -3.41 -16.85
CA ALA A 66 -3.90 -4.00 -17.54
C ALA A 66 -3.78 -5.50 -17.24
N PHE A 67 -3.90 -5.89 -15.97
CA PHE A 67 -3.77 -7.28 -15.54
C PHE A 67 -4.96 -8.14 -15.99
N ALA A 68 -6.18 -7.60 -15.97
CA ALA A 68 -7.34 -8.29 -16.54
C ALA A 68 -7.16 -8.58 -18.05
N TRP A 69 -6.52 -7.68 -18.79
CA TRP A 69 -6.16 -7.91 -20.19
C TRP A 69 -5.09 -9.01 -20.31
N ILE A 70 -4.05 -8.97 -19.47
CA ILE A 70 -2.98 -9.98 -19.44
C ILE A 70 -3.54 -11.39 -19.17
N LEU A 71 -4.43 -11.53 -18.19
CA LEU A 71 -5.10 -12.81 -17.90
C LEU A 71 -5.90 -13.30 -19.11
N ASN A 72 -6.62 -12.41 -19.80
CA ASN A 72 -7.38 -12.77 -21.00
C ASN A 72 -6.46 -13.20 -22.16
N ALA A 73 -5.35 -12.49 -22.36
CA ALA A 73 -4.37 -12.82 -23.38
C ALA A 73 -3.73 -14.19 -23.12
N TYR A 74 -3.32 -14.44 -21.88
CA TYR A 74 -2.81 -15.74 -21.44
C TYR A 74 -3.85 -16.86 -21.62
N ASP A 75 -5.08 -16.68 -21.12
CA ASP A 75 -6.14 -17.70 -21.21
C ASP A 75 -6.54 -18.02 -22.67
N SER A 76 -6.33 -17.06 -23.57
CA SER A 76 -6.61 -17.21 -25.01
C SER A 76 -5.49 -17.90 -25.78
N ASP A 77 -4.23 -17.75 -25.36
CA ASP A 77 -3.06 -18.40 -25.96
C ASP A 77 -1.99 -18.80 -24.91
N PRO A 78 -2.20 -19.89 -24.15
CA PRO A 78 -1.30 -20.30 -23.07
C PRO A 78 0.07 -20.82 -23.54
N GLU A 79 0.25 -21.10 -24.84
CA GLU A 79 1.54 -21.52 -25.40
C GLU A 79 2.48 -20.33 -25.64
N MET A 80 1.92 -19.13 -25.77
CA MET A 80 2.65 -17.91 -26.11
C MET A 80 3.22 -17.20 -24.88
N TYR A 81 2.54 -17.27 -23.73
CA TYR A 81 2.90 -16.56 -22.51
C TYR A 81 3.09 -17.54 -21.35
N SER A 82 4.10 -17.31 -20.51
CA SER A 82 4.33 -18.17 -19.35
C SER A 82 3.47 -17.72 -18.16
N GLU A 83 2.77 -18.65 -17.54
CA GLU A 83 2.00 -18.33 -16.31
C GLU A 83 2.94 -17.96 -15.15
N GLU A 84 4.13 -18.55 -15.11
CA GLU A 84 5.17 -18.18 -14.13
C GLU A 84 5.60 -16.70 -14.26
N GLU A 85 5.55 -16.14 -15.47
CA GLU A 85 5.90 -14.74 -15.73
C GLU A 85 4.87 -13.75 -15.20
N ILE A 86 3.62 -14.19 -14.95
CA ILE A 86 2.54 -13.32 -14.44
C ILE A 86 2.24 -13.54 -12.96
N LEU A 87 2.67 -14.66 -12.36
CA LEU A 87 2.30 -15.01 -10.97
C LEU A 87 2.84 -14.02 -9.94
N ASN A 88 4.02 -13.44 -10.14
CA ASN A 88 4.58 -12.45 -9.21
C ASN A 88 3.76 -11.16 -9.21
N GLU A 89 3.38 -10.69 -10.39
CA GLU A 89 2.51 -9.55 -10.59
C GLU A 89 1.11 -9.87 -10.06
N TYR A 90 0.59 -11.09 -10.28
CA TYR A 90 -0.70 -11.50 -9.73
C TYR A 90 -0.70 -11.51 -8.21
N LYS A 91 0.36 -12.04 -7.59
CA LYS A 91 0.53 -12.03 -6.13
C LYS A 91 0.39 -10.61 -5.57
N TRP A 92 1.03 -9.63 -6.21
CA TRP A 92 0.92 -8.22 -5.82
C TRP A 92 -0.50 -7.69 -6.04
N MET A 93 -1.08 -7.88 -7.23
CA MET A 93 -2.45 -7.45 -7.55
C MET A 93 -3.50 -8.02 -6.59
N ALA A 94 -3.36 -9.29 -6.25
CA ALA A 94 -4.19 -9.99 -5.28
C ALA A 94 -4.07 -9.32 -3.89
N ALA A 95 -2.84 -9.03 -3.45
CA ALA A 95 -2.56 -8.40 -2.16
C ALA A 95 -3.05 -6.95 -2.04
N VAL A 96 -3.13 -6.18 -3.14
CA VAL A 96 -3.64 -4.79 -3.11
C VAL A 96 -5.11 -4.66 -3.49
N SER A 97 -5.75 -5.75 -3.95
CA SER A 97 -7.16 -5.75 -4.39
C SER A 97 -8.13 -5.21 -3.36
N TYR A 98 -7.93 -5.51 -2.08
CA TYR A 98 -8.83 -5.08 -1.01
C TYR A 98 -8.66 -3.61 -0.62
N ASN A 99 -7.61 -2.92 -1.08
CA ASN A 99 -7.41 -1.48 -0.82
C ASN A 99 -8.30 -0.58 -1.71
N ASN A 100 -8.89 -1.13 -2.77
CA ASN A 100 -9.72 -0.41 -3.74
C ASN A 100 -11.22 -0.65 -3.49
N LEU A 101 -11.98 0.42 -3.21
CA LEU A 101 -13.41 0.31 -2.94
C LEU A 101 -14.25 -0.05 -4.16
N ASN A 102 -13.73 0.14 -5.37
CA ASN A 102 -14.42 -0.25 -6.60
C ASN A 102 -14.46 -1.77 -6.81
N ILE A 103 -13.64 -2.52 -6.08
CA ILE A 103 -13.63 -3.98 -6.12
C ILE A 103 -14.45 -4.49 -4.94
N SER A 104 -15.60 -5.12 -5.24
CA SER A 104 -16.49 -5.66 -4.22
C SER A 104 -15.84 -6.83 -3.47
N LYS A 105 -16.31 -7.11 -2.25
CA LYS A 105 -15.84 -8.26 -1.44
C LYS A 105 -15.89 -9.60 -2.20
N PRO A 106 -16.97 -9.97 -2.91
CA PRO A 106 -16.98 -11.20 -3.72
C PRO A 106 -15.96 -11.21 -4.86
N GLN A 107 -15.64 -10.05 -5.44
CA GLN A 107 -14.59 -9.95 -6.46
C GLN A 107 -13.20 -10.12 -5.86
N ILE A 108 -12.94 -9.57 -4.67
CA ILE A 108 -11.70 -9.81 -3.92
C ILE A 108 -11.56 -11.31 -3.67
N GLU A 109 -12.59 -11.97 -3.13
CA GLU A 109 -12.61 -13.42 -2.89
C GLU A 109 -12.29 -14.22 -4.16
N ALA A 110 -12.91 -13.85 -5.29
CA ALA A 110 -12.68 -14.50 -6.57
C ALA A 110 -11.23 -14.29 -7.08
N ILE A 111 -10.67 -13.10 -6.93
CA ILE A 111 -9.27 -12.78 -7.30
C ILE A 111 -8.29 -13.65 -6.49
N LEU A 112 -8.49 -13.72 -5.16
CA LEU A 112 -7.60 -14.49 -4.28
C LEU A 112 -7.67 -15.99 -4.57
N GLU A 113 -8.86 -16.52 -4.83
CA GLU A 113 -9.03 -17.93 -5.17
C GLU A 113 -8.51 -18.27 -6.56
N ASP A 114 -8.65 -17.38 -7.54
CA ASP A 114 -8.06 -17.56 -8.87
C ASP A 114 -6.53 -17.55 -8.80
N PHE A 115 -5.94 -16.60 -8.07
CA PHE A 115 -4.50 -16.58 -7.79
C PHE A 115 -4.01 -17.88 -7.16
N ARG A 116 -4.73 -18.40 -6.16
CA ARG A 116 -4.40 -19.67 -5.50
C ARG A 116 -4.41 -20.83 -6.51
N LYS A 117 -5.45 -20.91 -7.34
CA LYS A 117 -5.61 -21.98 -8.33
C LYS A 117 -4.46 -21.96 -9.34
N ARG A 118 -4.16 -20.81 -9.94
CA ARG A 118 -3.06 -20.67 -10.91
C ARG A 118 -1.69 -20.97 -10.31
N SER A 119 -1.47 -20.55 -9.06
CA SER A 119 -0.25 -20.88 -8.33
C SER A 119 -0.05 -22.40 -8.20
N ILE A 120 -1.11 -23.13 -7.83
CA ILE A 120 -1.08 -24.60 -7.72
C ILE A 120 -0.90 -25.26 -9.08
N ASP A 121 -1.58 -24.77 -10.11
CA ASP A 121 -1.47 -25.30 -11.49
C ASP A 121 -0.02 -25.12 -12.03
N CYS A 122 0.70 -24.09 -11.57
CA CYS A 122 2.14 -23.89 -11.81
C CYS A 122 3.08 -24.69 -10.87
N GLY A 123 2.54 -25.54 -9.99
CA GLY A 123 3.33 -26.33 -9.06
C GLY A 123 3.84 -25.58 -7.81
N MET A 124 3.31 -24.39 -7.53
CA MET A 124 3.58 -23.65 -6.29
C MET A 124 2.68 -24.13 -5.14
N SER A 125 3.10 -23.85 -3.91
CA SER A 125 2.32 -24.12 -2.70
C SER A 125 1.20 -23.09 -2.52
N SER A 126 0.31 -23.34 -1.55
CA SER A 126 -0.69 -22.33 -1.14
C SER A 126 -0.14 -21.32 -0.12
N ARG A 127 1.17 -21.32 0.15
CA ARG A 127 1.80 -20.49 1.19
C ARG A 127 1.50 -19.00 1.00
N GLU A 128 1.74 -18.48 -0.21
CA GLU A 128 1.52 -17.07 -0.50
C GLU A 128 0.04 -16.68 -0.52
N TYR A 129 -0.85 -17.58 -0.95
CA TYR A 129 -2.29 -17.39 -0.80
C TYR A 129 -2.67 -17.21 0.67
N TYR A 130 -2.23 -18.11 1.56
CA TYR A 130 -2.53 -17.99 2.99
C TYR A 130 -1.89 -16.75 3.62
N ASN A 131 -0.73 -16.32 3.13
CA ASN A 131 -0.12 -15.07 3.56
C ASN A 131 -0.99 -13.86 3.19
N ILE A 132 -1.56 -13.81 1.98
CA ILE A 132 -2.50 -12.76 1.57
C ILE A 132 -3.82 -12.84 2.36
N MET A 133 -4.35 -14.04 2.58
CA MET A 133 -5.56 -14.25 3.38
C MET A 133 -5.40 -13.77 4.82
N SER A 134 -4.21 -13.94 5.41
CA SER A 134 -3.90 -13.40 6.73
C SER A 134 -3.94 -11.87 6.74
N ASN A 135 -3.29 -11.21 5.77
CA ASN A 135 -3.33 -9.74 5.64
C ASN A 135 -4.74 -9.20 5.38
N TRP A 136 -5.51 -9.88 4.52
CA TRP A 136 -6.91 -9.51 4.30
C TRP A 136 -7.75 -9.70 5.56
N SER A 137 -7.47 -10.72 6.38
CA SER A 137 -8.16 -10.90 7.67
C SER A 137 -7.83 -9.78 8.66
N LEU A 138 -6.58 -9.29 8.69
CA LEU A 138 -6.20 -8.09 9.44
C LEU A 138 -6.98 -6.87 8.95
N PHE A 139 -7.08 -6.69 7.63
CA PHE A 139 -7.85 -5.61 7.01
C PHE A 139 -9.35 -5.66 7.37
N LEU A 140 -9.91 -6.86 7.54
CA LEU A 140 -11.28 -7.07 7.99
C LEU A 140 -11.46 -6.96 9.52
N GLY A 141 -10.37 -6.78 10.28
CA GLY A 141 -10.40 -6.78 11.74
C GLY A 141 -10.57 -8.16 12.38
N SER A 142 -10.47 -9.26 11.62
CA SER A 142 -10.64 -10.62 12.13
C SER A 142 -9.32 -11.19 12.64
N LYS A 143 -9.12 -11.07 13.96
CA LYS A 143 -7.93 -11.58 14.65
C LYS A 143 -7.84 -13.11 14.55
N GLU A 144 -8.97 -13.79 14.70
CA GLU A 144 -9.06 -15.25 14.65
C GLU A 144 -8.69 -15.77 13.26
N ASP A 145 -9.23 -15.18 12.20
CA ASP A 145 -8.92 -15.62 10.84
C ASP A 145 -7.47 -15.31 10.44
N ALA A 146 -6.94 -14.15 10.86
CA ALA A 146 -5.56 -13.79 10.59
C ALA A 146 -4.58 -14.84 11.16
N ARG A 147 -4.78 -15.25 12.42
CA ARG A 147 -4.00 -16.32 13.04
C ARG A 147 -4.22 -17.68 12.35
N LYS A 148 -5.46 -18.03 12.05
CA LYS A 148 -5.81 -19.27 11.35
C LYS A 148 -5.06 -19.39 10.01
N TYR A 149 -5.04 -18.33 9.21
CA TYR A 149 -4.36 -18.33 7.92
C TYR A 149 -2.83 -18.32 8.07
N LEU A 150 -2.30 -17.65 9.09
CA LEU A 150 -0.89 -17.75 9.44
C LEU A 150 -0.47 -19.20 9.78
N ASP A 151 -1.27 -19.89 10.60
CA ASP A 151 -1.01 -21.29 10.97
C ASP A 151 -1.17 -22.27 9.79
N LEU A 152 -1.98 -21.91 8.79
CA LEU A 152 -2.09 -22.66 7.53
C LEU A 152 -0.86 -22.43 6.64
N ARG A 153 -0.44 -21.18 6.47
CA ARG A 153 0.79 -20.81 5.76
C ARG A 153 2.00 -21.58 6.30
N ASP A 154 2.16 -21.64 7.62
CA ASP A 154 3.32 -22.26 8.26
C ASP A 154 3.38 -23.80 8.11
N LYS A 155 2.29 -24.42 7.62
CA LYS A 155 2.25 -25.86 7.26
C LYS A 155 2.57 -26.11 5.79
N GLU A 156 2.52 -25.09 4.94
CA GLU A 156 2.86 -25.19 3.53
C GLU A 156 4.39 -25.16 3.34
N SER A 157 4.87 -25.88 2.33
CA SER A 157 6.28 -25.84 1.94
C SER A 157 6.65 -24.50 1.32
N GLU A 158 7.90 -24.08 1.52
CA GLU A 158 8.46 -22.97 0.75
C GLU A 158 8.70 -23.37 -0.71
N ASP A 159 8.60 -22.39 -1.60
CA ASP A 159 8.78 -22.49 -3.04
C ASP A 159 9.44 -21.22 -3.61
N SER A 160 9.56 -21.12 -4.93
CA SER A 160 10.18 -19.96 -5.60
C SER A 160 9.43 -18.64 -5.41
N MET A 161 8.16 -18.67 -5.01
CA MET A 161 7.35 -17.47 -4.77
C MET A 161 7.47 -16.98 -3.32
N THR A 162 8.03 -17.81 -2.44
CA THR A 162 8.12 -17.56 -1.01
C THR A 162 9.09 -16.42 -0.69
N SER A 163 8.62 -15.45 0.09
CA SER A 163 9.44 -14.34 0.58
C SER A 163 9.49 -14.33 2.11
N LEU A 164 10.67 -14.63 2.66
CA LEU A 164 10.90 -14.54 4.12
C LEU A 164 10.54 -13.14 4.67
N SER A 165 10.79 -12.09 3.88
CA SER A 165 10.42 -10.72 4.26
C SER A 165 8.91 -10.60 4.45
N ASN A 166 8.13 -11.12 3.51
CA ASN A 166 6.67 -11.04 3.56
C ASN A 166 6.09 -11.91 4.67
N ASP A 167 6.66 -13.09 4.87
CA ASP A 167 6.26 -14.02 5.92
C ASP A 167 6.46 -13.41 7.30
N LEU A 168 7.64 -12.84 7.56
CA LEU A 168 7.95 -12.18 8.82
C LEU A 168 7.07 -10.94 9.04
N ILE A 169 6.91 -10.07 8.02
CA ILE A 169 6.03 -8.90 8.12
C ILE A 169 4.62 -9.34 8.52
N THR A 170 4.06 -10.34 7.84
CA THR A 170 2.70 -10.81 8.13
C THR A 170 2.60 -11.40 9.54
N SER A 171 3.57 -12.22 9.96
CA SER A 171 3.62 -12.75 11.35
C SER A 171 3.66 -11.64 12.38
N ILE A 172 4.52 -10.64 12.17
CA ILE A 172 4.71 -9.48 13.05
C ILE A 172 3.39 -8.71 13.19
N TYR A 173 2.71 -8.41 12.09
CA TYR A 173 1.44 -7.68 12.11
C TYR A 173 0.31 -8.46 12.80
N VAL A 174 0.23 -9.79 12.59
CA VAL A 174 -0.71 -10.65 13.32
C VAL A 174 -0.45 -10.62 14.83
N GLU A 175 0.81 -10.75 15.24
CA GLU A 175 1.19 -10.73 16.66
C GLU A 175 0.91 -9.38 17.33
N MET A 176 1.20 -8.26 16.63
CA MET A 176 0.83 -6.94 17.12
C MET A 176 -0.69 -6.79 17.26
N PHE A 177 -1.46 -7.28 16.27
CA PHE A 177 -2.92 -7.22 16.31
C PHE A 177 -3.49 -8.07 17.46
N GLU A 178 -2.86 -9.20 17.75
CA GLU A 178 -3.18 -10.04 18.92
C GLU A 178 -2.85 -9.39 20.26
N GLY A 179 -1.89 -8.46 20.27
CA GLY A 179 -1.33 -7.84 21.47
C GLY A 179 -0.11 -8.57 22.03
N ASP A 180 0.44 -9.56 21.30
CA ASP A 180 1.65 -10.31 21.66
C ASP A 180 2.90 -9.57 21.19
N PHE A 181 3.12 -8.40 21.76
CA PHE A 181 4.21 -7.50 21.35
C PHE A 181 5.60 -8.07 21.62
N ASP A 182 5.75 -8.97 22.61
CA ASP A 182 7.04 -9.60 22.89
C ASP A 182 7.46 -10.52 21.73
N LYS A 183 6.53 -11.30 21.16
CA LYS A 183 6.80 -12.07 19.93
C LYS A 183 7.05 -11.17 18.73
N ALA A 184 6.22 -10.15 18.53
CA ALA A 184 6.37 -9.22 17.42
C ALA A 184 7.77 -8.55 17.45
N ILE A 185 8.24 -8.12 18.63
CA ILE A 185 9.57 -7.54 18.80
C ILE A 185 10.67 -8.57 18.52
N ALA A 186 10.51 -9.83 18.95
CA ALA A 186 11.49 -10.88 18.65
C ALA A 186 11.60 -11.13 17.14
N HIS A 187 10.49 -11.21 16.41
CA HIS A 187 10.51 -11.34 14.95
C HIS A 187 11.06 -10.09 14.25
N ILE A 188 10.87 -8.88 14.80
CA ILE A 188 11.50 -7.66 14.27
C ILE A 188 13.02 -7.69 14.44
N GLN A 189 13.52 -8.22 15.56
CA GLN A 189 14.95 -8.43 15.76
C GLN A 189 15.51 -9.44 14.77
N GLU A 190 14.78 -10.51 14.46
CA GLU A 190 15.14 -11.46 13.41
C GLU A 190 15.15 -10.79 12.02
N PHE A 191 14.09 -10.07 11.68
CA PHE A 191 13.94 -9.36 10.42
C PHE A 191 15.11 -8.40 10.17
N THR A 192 15.46 -7.61 11.18
CA THR A 192 16.57 -6.65 11.11
C THR A 192 17.93 -7.33 11.03
N ALA A 193 18.13 -8.46 11.71
CA ALA A 193 19.35 -9.26 11.62
C ALA A 193 19.56 -9.88 10.22
N GLN A 194 18.48 -10.22 9.52
CA GLN A 194 18.51 -10.83 8.20
C GLN A 194 18.44 -9.83 7.03
N ARG A 195 18.30 -8.53 7.32
CA ARG A 195 18.02 -7.50 6.32
C ARG A 195 19.02 -7.43 5.17
N SER A 196 20.31 -7.61 5.44
CA SER A 196 21.36 -7.52 4.42
C SER A 196 21.34 -8.71 3.45
N VAL A 197 20.91 -9.88 3.93
CA VAL A 197 20.86 -11.12 3.13
C VAL A 197 19.66 -11.10 2.19
N HIS A 198 18.51 -10.65 2.69
CA HIS A 198 17.24 -10.68 1.98
C HIS A 198 16.79 -9.31 1.45
N LYS A 199 17.65 -8.29 1.51
CA LYS A 199 17.37 -6.91 1.10
C LYS A 199 16.09 -6.34 1.73
N MET A 200 15.88 -6.64 3.01
CA MET A 200 14.65 -6.27 3.71
C MET A 200 14.68 -4.81 4.17
N ASN A 201 13.56 -4.11 3.98
CA ASN A 201 13.36 -2.76 4.50
C ASN A 201 12.68 -2.85 5.88
N PRO A 202 13.27 -2.32 6.96
CA PRO A 202 12.68 -2.39 8.30
C PRO A 202 11.56 -1.37 8.56
N ILE A 203 11.34 -0.39 7.69
CA ILE A 203 10.31 0.64 7.89
C ILE A 203 8.90 0.05 8.08
N PRO A 204 8.42 -0.94 7.29
CA PRO A 204 7.08 -1.49 7.47
C PRO A 204 6.85 -2.10 8.86
N VAL A 205 7.87 -2.72 9.45
CA VAL A 205 7.73 -3.36 10.77
C VAL A 205 7.90 -2.35 11.92
N TYR A 206 8.77 -1.35 11.77
CA TYR A 206 8.90 -0.29 12.77
C TYR A 206 7.69 0.65 12.78
N SER A 207 7.20 1.05 11.61
CA SER A 207 6.00 1.91 11.50
C SER A 207 4.77 1.25 12.13
N GLY A 208 4.58 -0.07 11.94
CA GLY A 208 3.58 -0.84 12.66
C GLY A 208 3.72 -0.75 14.19
N LEU A 209 4.93 -0.99 14.74
CA LEU A 209 5.17 -0.85 16.19
C LEU A 209 4.89 0.56 16.69
N ILE A 210 5.33 1.58 15.95
CA ILE A 210 5.11 3.00 16.28
C ILE A 210 3.61 3.31 16.32
N TYR A 211 2.84 2.78 15.37
CA TYR A 211 1.40 2.91 15.34
C TYR A 211 0.72 2.28 16.56
N TYR A 212 1.08 1.06 16.94
CA TYR A 212 0.48 0.41 18.12
C TYR A 212 0.95 1.05 19.43
N PHE A 213 2.25 1.15 19.67
CA PHE A 213 2.80 1.69 20.90
C PHE A 213 2.50 3.17 21.04
N GLY A 214 2.87 3.97 20.04
CA GLY A 214 2.74 5.42 20.12
C GLY A 214 1.32 5.87 19.83
N GLY A 215 0.79 5.43 18.70
CA GLY A 215 -0.54 5.77 18.24
C GLY A 215 -1.62 5.26 19.19
N LYS A 216 -1.77 3.93 19.34
CA LYS A 216 -2.91 3.35 20.06
C LYS A 216 -2.73 3.26 21.58
N MET A 217 -1.53 2.95 22.07
CA MET A 217 -1.31 2.58 23.49
C MET A 217 -0.69 3.69 24.34
N ASN A 218 -0.17 4.76 23.73
CA ASN A 218 0.65 5.78 24.41
C ASN A 218 1.84 5.19 25.19
N ASP A 219 2.41 4.10 24.69
CA ASP A 219 3.56 3.43 25.27
C ASP A 219 4.85 4.19 24.92
N PRO A 220 5.66 4.60 25.93
CA PRO A 220 6.87 5.38 25.71
C PRO A 220 7.95 4.66 24.91
N ARG A 221 7.88 3.32 24.77
CA ARG A 221 8.79 2.54 23.91
C ARG A 221 8.72 2.99 22.44
N ALA A 222 7.60 3.58 22.00
CA ALA A 222 7.43 4.11 20.64
C ALA A 222 8.54 5.09 20.24
N ALA A 223 9.04 5.91 21.17
CA ALA A 223 10.07 6.90 20.88
C ALA A 223 11.38 6.27 20.39
N HIS A 224 11.75 5.10 20.93
CA HIS A 224 12.94 4.38 20.49
C HIS A 224 12.80 3.89 19.04
N TYR A 225 11.70 3.20 18.74
CA TYR A 225 11.44 2.68 17.39
C TYR A 225 11.24 3.81 16.37
N PHE A 226 10.62 4.92 16.78
CA PHE A 226 10.47 6.10 15.96
C PHE A 226 11.82 6.71 15.57
N ALA A 227 12.78 6.81 16.50
CA ALA A 227 14.11 7.32 16.19
C ALA A 227 14.85 6.43 15.18
N GLU A 228 14.72 5.11 15.28
CA GLU A 228 15.31 4.17 14.31
C GLU A 228 14.63 4.29 12.94
N ALA A 229 13.29 4.32 12.89
CA ALA A 229 12.53 4.45 11.65
C ALA A 229 12.79 5.79 10.93
N ASP A 230 12.78 6.91 11.66
CA ASP A 230 13.03 8.24 11.11
C ASP A 230 14.44 8.35 10.52
N LYS A 231 15.44 7.73 11.17
CA LYS A 231 16.80 7.66 10.63
C LYS A 231 16.84 6.86 9.32
N GLU A 232 16.32 5.63 9.31
CA GLU A 232 16.31 4.78 8.11
C GLU A 232 15.55 5.46 6.96
N PHE A 233 14.41 6.07 7.26
CA PHE A 233 13.59 6.79 6.29
C PHE A 233 14.31 8.03 5.72
N SER A 234 15.11 8.74 6.52
CA SER A 234 15.89 9.90 6.05
C SER A 234 17.00 9.55 5.05
N GLU A 235 17.48 8.30 5.07
CA GLU A 235 18.54 7.80 4.19
C GLU A 235 17.98 7.19 2.90
N LEU A 236 16.67 6.93 2.85
CA LEU A 236 16.01 6.28 1.73
C LEU A 236 15.53 7.27 0.66
N ALA A 237 15.50 6.77 -0.57
CA ALA A 237 14.75 7.42 -1.63
C ALA A 237 13.26 7.40 -1.26
N ASN A 238 12.64 8.57 -1.41
CA ASN A 238 11.23 8.81 -1.10
C ASN A 238 10.39 8.47 -2.32
N TYR A 239 9.50 7.50 -2.19
CA TYR A 239 8.57 7.10 -3.24
C TYR A 239 7.13 7.09 -2.71
N PRO A 240 6.13 7.45 -3.53
CA PRO A 240 4.74 7.51 -3.11
C PRO A 240 4.19 6.22 -2.48
N PHE A 241 4.67 5.04 -2.86
CA PHE A 241 4.25 3.76 -2.24
C PHE A 241 4.48 3.70 -0.72
N GLN A 242 5.40 4.52 -0.19
CA GLN A 242 5.75 4.58 1.24
C GLN A 242 4.74 5.39 2.06
N LEU A 243 3.68 5.93 1.44
CA LEU A 243 2.72 6.81 2.11
C LEU A 243 2.00 6.11 3.27
N TYR A 244 1.78 4.79 3.17
CA TYR A 244 1.19 4.01 4.25
C TYR A 244 2.06 4.03 5.51
N GLU A 245 3.35 3.73 5.40
CA GLU A 245 4.25 3.74 6.56
C GLU A 245 4.46 5.15 7.13
N VAL A 246 4.50 6.16 6.25
CA VAL A 246 4.52 7.57 6.64
C VAL A 246 3.31 7.89 7.52
N THR A 247 2.13 7.45 7.09
CA THR A 247 0.87 7.67 7.79
C THR A 247 0.88 7.08 9.20
N LEU A 248 1.33 5.83 9.34
CA LEU A 248 1.46 5.16 10.63
C LEU A 248 2.37 5.93 11.60
N MET A 249 3.52 6.42 11.09
CA MET A 249 4.43 7.24 11.88
C MET A 249 3.82 8.61 12.21
N MET A 250 3.10 9.22 11.27
CA MET A 250 2.43 10.51 11.47
C MET A 250 1.38 10.46 12.57
N TYR A 251 0.70 9.32 12.77
CA TYR A 251 -0.23 9.18 13.88
C TYR A 251 0.47 9.36 15.23
N TYR A 252 1.66 8.76 15.41
CA TYR A 252 2.50 9.03 16.59
C TYR A 252 2.99 10.48 16.62
N MET A 253 3.55 10.99 15.52
CA MET A 253 4.13 12.34 15.49
C MET A 253 3.10 13.42 15.81
N SER A 254 1.86 13.28 15.32
CA SER A 254 0.80 14.26 15.55
C SER A 254 0.48 14.45 17.05
N LYS A 255 0.70 13.41 17.86
CA LYS A 255 0.46 13.40 19.31
C LYS A 255 1.69 13.81 20.12
N PHE A 256 2.89 13.40 19.70
CA PHE A 256 4.10 13.52 20.53
C PHE A 256 5.21 14.38 19.92
N GLU A 257 5.21 14.59 18.60
CA GLU A 257 6.27 15.29 17.84
C GLU A 257 5.66 16.27 16.83
N LYS A 258 4.77 17.16 17.30
CA LYS A 258 3.85 17.96 16.46
C LYS A 258 4.55 18.76 15.34
N GLU A 259 5.69 19.38 15.62
CA GLU A 259 6.43 20.13 14.58
C GLU A 259 7.04 19.21 13.53
N LYS A 260 7.48 18.01 13.90
CA LYS A 260 7.93 17.01 12.92
C LYS A 260 6.75 16.48 12.10
N ALA A 261 5.59 16.27 12.72
CA ALA A 261 4.37 15.90 12.02
C ALA A 261 4.00 16.93 10.94
N TRP A 262 4.18 18.23 11.21
CA TRP A 262 3.96 19.28 10.22
C TRP A 262 4.94 19.23 9.05
N THR A 263 6.22 18.98 9.32
CA THR A 263 7.23 18.78 8.26
C THR A 263 6.87 17.61 7.36
N TYR A 264 6.41 16.50 7.95
CA TYR A 264 5.97 15.33 7.19
C TYR A 264 4.68 15.60 6.43
N PHE A 265 3.70 16.26 7.06
CA PHE A 265 2.45 16.63 6.39
C PHE A 265 2.73 17.49 5.15
N ASP A 266 3.49 18.58 5.30
CA ASP A 266 3.83 19.47 4.18
C ASP A 266 4.56 18.71 3.04
N LYS A 267 5.47 17.79 3.39
CA LYS A 267 6.22 17.00 2.40
C LYS A 267 5.36 15.98 1.64
N TYR A 268 4.41 15.33 2.31
CA TYR A 268 3.72 14.15 1.79
C TYR A 268 2.23 14.37 1.49
N VAL A 269 1.66 15.54 1.82
CA VAL A 269 0.24 15.85 1.62
C VAL A 269 -0.22 15.59 0.19
N ASN A 270 0.60 15.87 -0.82
CA ASN A 270 0.22 15.68 -2.21
C ASN A 270 0.18 14.21 -2.64
N TRP A 271 0.82 13.30 -1.92
CA TRP A 271 0.84 11.89 -2.28
C TRP A 271 -0.49 11.20 -1.99
N GLU A 272 -1.32 11.73 -1.09
CA GLU A 272 -2.67 11.18 -0.86
C GLU A 272 -3.57 11.37 -2.09
N LEU A 273 -3.28 12.36 -2.93
CA LEU A 273 -4.08 12.68 -4.10
C LEU A 273 -4.10 11.51 -5.06
N GLY A 274 -5.19 10.76 -4.96
CA GLY A 274 -5.38 9.62 -5.81
C GLY A 274 -4.73 8.33 -5.36
N ALA A 275 -4.13 8.31 -4.16
CA ALA A 275 -3.69 7.10 -3.50
C ALA A 275 -4.84 6.08 -3.33
N GLU A 276 -4.49 4.84 -3.01
CA GLU A 276 -5.47 3.80 -2.71
C GLU A 276 -6.42 4.22 -1.58
N ASP A 277 -7.68 3.80 -1.66
CA ASP A 277 -8.74 4.26 -0.77
C ASP A 277 -8.42 3.96 0.71
N ALA A 278 -7.81 2.81 0.98
CA ALA A 278 -7.35 2.43 2.32
C ALA A 278 -6.25 3.38 2.85
N ILE A 279 -5.25 3.71 2.03
CA ILE A 279 -4.17 4.63 2.40
C ILE A 279 -4.73 6.04 2.65
N ARG A 280 -5.72 6.48 1.85
CA ARG A 280 -6.39 7.77 2.05
C ARG A 280 -7.19 7.81 3.35
N PHE A 281 -7.85 6.71 3.72
CA PHE A 281 -8.45 6.57 5.04
C PHE A 281 -7.41 6.73 6.14
N ASP A 282 -6.32 5.96 6.08
CA ASP A 282 -5.28 5.95 7.10
C ASP A 282 -4.66 7.35 7.25
N PHE A 283 -4.33 8.01 6.13
CA PHE A 283 -3.70 9.34 6.11
C PHE A 283 -4.63 10.38 6.72
N ALA A 284 -5.91 10.36 6.34
CA ALA A 284 -6.90 11.27 6.87
C ALA A 284 -7.12 11.07 8.37
N ALA A 285 -7.26 9.83 8.83
CA ALA A 285 -7.45 9.53 10.25
C ALA A 285 -6.22 9.91 11.09
N SER A 286 -5.02 9.55 10.64
CA SER A 286 -3.76 9.75 11.38
C SER A 286 -3.38 11.22 11.55
N THR A 287 -3.85 12.10 10.67
CA THR A 287 -3.55 13.53 10.71
C THR A 287 -4.53 14.36 11.54
N LEU A 288 -5.68 13.81 11.96
CA LEU A 288 -6.70 14.58 12.69
C LEU A 288 -6.16 15.25 13.96
N ALA A 289 -5.31 14.54 14.72
CA ALA A 289 -4.70 15.07 15.93
C ALA A 289 -3.79 16.28 15.66
N LEU A 290 -3.18 16.35 14.47
CA LEU A 290 -2.27 17.43 14.07
C LEU A 290 -3.01 18.76 13.96
N PHE A 291 -4.23 18.72 13.40
CA PHE A 291 -5.09 19.88 13.16
C PHE A 291 -5.82 20.34 14.43
N LYS A 292 -5.88 19.51 15.48
CA LYS A 292 -6.57 19.87 16.71
C LYS A 292 -5.88 21.06 17.42
N GLY A 293 -6.70 22.01 17.88
CA GLY A 293 -6.28 23.22 18.61
C GLY A 293 -6.61 24.54 17.90
N GLY A 294 -7.11 24.49 16.66
CA GLY A 294 -7.54 25.65 15.89
C GLY A 294 -6.40 26.58 15.46
N GLY A 295 -6.78 27.72 14.87
CA GLY A 295 -5.83 28.73 14.37
C GLY A 295 -5.45 28.54 12.91
N THR A 296 -4.35 29.15 12.50
CA THR A 296 -3.88 29.14 11.11
C THR A 296 -2.43 28.73 11.00
N ARG A 297 -2.08 28.02 9.93
CA ARG A 297 -0.69 27.64 9.63
C ARG A 297 -0.36 27.90 8.17
N ILE A 298 0.89 28.31 7.92
CA ILE A 298 1.45 28.38 6.57
C ILE A 298 1.96 26.99 6.20
N ILE A 299 1.51 26.46 5.06
CA ILE A 299 1.89 25.15 4.53
C ILE A 299 2.25 25.37 3.06
N ASP A 300 3.53 25.20 2.72
CA ASP A 300 4.07 25.72 1.46
C ASP A 300 3.84 24.81 0.26
N ASN A 301 3.73 23.50 0.50
CA ASN A 301 3.78 22.50 -0.57
C ASN A 301 2.40 21.92 -0.93
N ILE A 302 1.28 22.44 -0.43
CA ILE A 302 -0.04 21.97 -0.89
C ILE A 302 -0.23 22.35 -2.37
N SER A 303 -0.42 21.33 -3.21
CA SER A 303 -0.68 21.49 -4.65
C SER A 303 -2.03 22.13 -4.93
N SER A 304 -2.14 22.88 -6.03
CA SER A 304 -3.40 23.43 -6.54
C SER A 304 -4.42 22.36 -6.95
N ASN A 305 -4.02 21.09 -7.00
CA ASN A 305 -4.92 19.95 -7.19
C ASN A 305 -5.75 19.61 -5.94
N HIS A 306 -5.36 20.09 -4.74
CA HIS A 306 -6.18 19.90 -3.55
C HIS A 306 -7.41 20.81 -3.55
N PRO A 307 -8.58 20.31 -3.14
CA PRO A 307 -9.82 21.09 -3.14
C PRO A 307 -9.82 22.26 -2.12
N TYR A 308 -8.90 22.23 -1.16
CA TYR A 308 -8.73 23.27 -0.14
C TYR A 308 -7.50 24.16 -0.39
N TYR A 309 -6.84 24.06 -1.55
CA TYR A 309 -5.67 24.88 -1.90
C TYR A 309 -5.94 26.38 -1.74
N ARG A 310 -4.93 27.11 -1.27
CA ARG A 310 -4.96 28.56 -1.13
C ARG A 310 -3.69 29.19 -1.66
N GLU A 311 -3.81 30.23 -2.49
CA GLU A 311 -2.67 30.96 -3.05
C GLU A 311 -1.78 31.63 -2.00
N ASP A 312 -2.35 31.96 -0.82
CA ASP A 312 -1.64 32.59 0.30
C ASP A 312 -0.93 31.58 1.22
N ASN A 313 -0.98 30.28 0.88
CA ASN A 313 -0.47 29.16 1.67
C ASN A 313 -0.96 29.13 3.14
N THR A 314 -1.99 29.90 3.50
CA THR A 314 -2.41 30.08 4.89
C THR A 314 -3.70 29.33 5.13
N TYR A 315 -3.63 28.24 5.89
CA TYR A 315 -4.75 27.31 6.08
C TYR A 315 -5.30 27.41 7.50
N SER A 316 -6.64 27.42 7.61
CA SER A 316 -7.35 27.23 8.88
C SER A 316 -7.20 25.77 9.31
N LEU A 317 -6.75 25.56 10.55
CA LEU A 317 -6.62 24.21 11.08
C LEU A 317 -7.98 23.54 11.31
N ASP A 318 -9.01 24.33 11.62
CA ASP A 318 -10.37 23.80 11.76
C ASP A 318 -10.92 23.34 10.40
N ASP A 319 -10.63 24.07 9.32
CA ASP A 319 -11.05 23.68 7.96
C ASP A 319 -10.32 22.42 7.49
N LEU A 320 -9.03 22.29 7.79
CA LEU A 320 -8.25 21.08 7.50
C LEU A 320 -8.76 19.88 8.31
N TYR A 321 -9.04 20.08 9.61
CA TYR A 321 -9.65 19.04 10.45
C TYR A 321 -10.97 18.56 9.85
N ASP A 322 -11.89 19.48 9.54
CA ASP A 322 -13.20 19.15 8.97
C ASP A 322 -13.08 18.46 7.61
N HIS A 323 -12.08 18.84 6.80
CA HIS A 323 -11.81 18.22 5.51
C HIS A 323 -11.38 16.75 5.67
N TYR A 324 -10.33 16.49 6.46
CA TYR A 324 -9.81 15.14 6.65
C TYR A 324 -10.75 14.26 7.47
N TYR A 325 -11.49 14.83 8.42
CA TYR A 325 -12.52 14.08 9.15
C TYR A 325 -13.59 13.53 8.21
N LYS A 326 -14.06 14.35 7.25
CA LYS A 326 -15.03 13.90 6.23
C LYS A 326 -14.46 12.80 5.34
N ILE A 327 -13.17 12.89 4.97
CA ILE A 327 -12.50 11.85 4.18
C ILE A 327 -12.45 10.53 4.97
N ALA A 328 -11.95 10.57 6.21
CA ALA A 328 -11.83 9.40 7.06
C ALA A 328 -13.22 8.76 7.32
N LEU A 329 -14.23 9.58 7.62
CA LEU A 329 -15.60 9.10 7.84
C LEU A 329 -16.21 8.46 6.59
N TYR A 330 -16.02 9.08 5.43
CA TYR A 330 -16.50 8.54 4.15
C TYR A 330 -15.89 7.17 3.88
N PHE A 331 -14.56 7.05 3.93
CA PHE A 331 -13.90 5.78 3.64
C PHE A 331 -14.23 4.71 4.67
N ALA A 332 -14.31 5.06 5.96
CA ALA A 332 -14.72 4.11 6.98
C ALA A 332 -16.08 3.47 6.68
N GLN A 333 -17.08 4.30 6.39
CA GLN A 333 -18.43 3.84 6.06
C GLN A 333 -18.45 2.96 4.81
N GLN A 334 -17.72 3.36 3.77
CA GLN A 334 -17.69 2.60 2.50
C GLN A 334 -16.98 1.25 2.65
N PHE A 335 -15.88 1.18 3.40
CA PHE A 335 -15.20 -0.09 3.67
C PHE A 335 -16.06 -1.01 4.52
N ASP A 336 -16.66 -0.49 5.60
CA ASP A 336 -17.54 -1.25 6.48
C ASP A 336 -18.76 -1.80 5.72
N GLU A 337 -19.38 -0.99 4.86
CA GLU A 337 -20.48 -1.42 3.97
C GLU A 337 -20.03 -2.53 3.00
N ARG A 338 -18.90 -2.34 2.31
CA ARG A 338 -18.36 -3.34 1.37
C ARG A 338 -18.00 -4.66 2.07
N ASN A 339 -17.42 -4.57 3.26
CA ASN A 339 -16.86 -5.71 3.98
C ASN A 339 -17.91 -6.44 4.83
N GLY A 340 -19.00 -5.76 5.19
CA GLY A 340 -20.06 -6.25 6.06
C GLY A 340 -19.66 -6.31 7.54
N ASN A 341 -18.85 -5.35 8.00
CA ASN A 341 -18.36 -5.23 9.38
C ASN A 341 -18.35 -3.75 9.84
N THR A 342 -17.71 -3.46 10.97
CA THR A 342 -17.61 -2.11 11.57
C THR A 342 -16.15 -1.68 11.82
N HIS A 343 -15.20 -2.41 11.22
CA HIS A 343 -13.80 -2.32 11.62
C HIS A 343 -13.19 -0.93 11.38
N PHE A 344 -13.47 -0.31 10.25
CA PHE A 344 -12.91 1.00 9.93
C PHE A 344 -13.56 2.11 10.74
N SER A 345 -14.87 2.02 11.01
CA SER A 345 -15.55 2.96 11.92
C SER A 345 -15.00 2.85 13.34
N GLU A 346 -14.75 1.63 13.84
CA GLU A 346 -14.12 1.40 15.14
C GLU A 346 -12.71 2.00 15.21
N GLN A 347 -11.90 1.83 14.16
CA GLN A 347 -10.57 2.46 14.07
C GLN A 347 -10.66 3.99 14.10
N LEU A 348 -11.61 4.59 13.37
CA LEU A 348 -11.81 6.04 13.40
C LEU A 348 -12.28 6.51 14.78
N ASP A 349 -13.22 5.81 15.41
CA ASP A 349 -13.71 6.12 16.76
C ASP A 349 -12.58 6.06 17.80
N GLU A 350 -11.69 5.06 17.70
CA GLU A 350 -10.48 4.98 18.54
C GLU A 350 -9.60 6.24 18.39
N VAL A 351 -9.36 6.70 17.16
CA VAL A 351 -8.59 7.94 16.91
C VAL A 351 -9.31 9.14 17.54
N LEU A 352 -10.62 9.27 17.32
CA LEU A 352 -11.43 10.39 17.83
C LEU A 352 -11.45 10.45 19.36
N GLN A 353 -11.51 9.30 20.03
CA GLN A 353 -11.46 9.22 21.50
C GLN A 353 -10.11 9.64 22.06
N GLN A 354 -9.03 9.42 21.32
CA GLN A 354 -7.69 9.75 21.77
C GLN A 354 -7.29 11.19 21.51
N ILE A 355 -7.93 11.84 20.54
CA ILE A 355 -7.71 13.26 20.31
C ILE A 355 -8.51 14.12 21.28
N GLN A 356 -9.67 13.66 21.79
CA GLN A 356 -10.55 14.37 22.75
C GLN A 356 -9.78 14.92 23.95
#